data_AF-A0A9P4P0F7-F1
#
_entry.id   AF-A0A9P4P0F7-F1
#
_cell.length_a   1.000
_cell.length_b   1.000
_cell.length_c   1.000
_cell.angle_alpha   90.00
_cell.angle_beta   90.00
_cell.angle_gamma   90.00
#
_symmetry.space_group_name_H-M   'P 1'
#
loop_
_entity.id
_entity.type
_entity.pdbx_description
1 polymer ?
#
loop_
_entity_poly.entity_id
_entity_poly.type
_entity_poly.pdbx_seq_one_letter_code
_entity_poly.pdbx_strand_id
1 'polypeptide(L)'
;MQKMGVTGLNQNRKVKYKEEKFKREKLKRTAARDIKARERARVFGTEYIPESTLSEQDLKKKRAEEKLKAKAERKESRAKKALINEDKEAAKLQRREAKKLRREQKVENKRKTAEGIAALKAQKIATTASVLQRAQDVFAGGADEIKLGINVDGRTRTIPGVGRVTKYPTKAEKLKTKIEARAFEAGINYEEMKEKMDKEKAEKMAPEMERQTQIRTARGGLNSKQWHHYCTLAQLEGQEEAETFFLRTKKKIEERADAIANGTANGNISSTSMLDGDVKMEDAPNGMSKPEPASLAKPLSDMKKQKYAAKAVEKGMSLDVYITHHAAKKAKKEGNDGDEALALPTGGVTLPKLRQPSAAVPNGKSKANLLLAAAKSAISSNGVKEEIASTFVIDTTGDSNLKNARATTEPLGFAVDTSGDAEILTREKPALKWNPDMLGDRKVKELTKEERKARLEYMREKRMARHEAAGKIPLSKKERHKARVEKKQKQRNRLVAEIMTAKGKPKEDVSKEELEAARRAAKRVMREEKRVKRDKVIHRKKLGGGLRGQFGGSISMG
;
A
#
# COMPACT_ATOMS: atom_id res chain seq x y z
N MET A 1 -54.15 52.89 -1.15
CA MET A 1 -53.35 52.10 -0.19
C MET A 1 -52.07 52.87 0.15
N GLN A 2 -52.02 53.49 1.33
CA GLN A 2 -50.86 54.25 1.81
C GLN A 2 -49.74 53.28 2.22
N LYS A 3 -48.54 53.46 1.66
CA LYS A 3 -47.33 52.75 2.10
C LYS A 3 -46.83 53.40 3.39
N MET A 4 -47.07 52.75 4.52
CA MET A 4 -46.45 53.09 5.80
C MET A 4 -44.93 52.88 5.70
N GLY A 5 -44.18 53.97 5.62
CA GLY A 5 -42.72 53.95 5.63
C GLY A 5 -42.20 53.60 7.02
N VAL A 6 -41.53 52.46 7.14
CA VAL A 6 -40.80 52.07 8.37
C VAL A 6 -39.51 52.89 8.44
N THR A 7 -39.55 53.98 9.20
CA THR A 7 -38.37 54.81 9.49
C THR A 7 -37.41 54.12 10.47
N GLY A 8 -36.13 54.02 10.09
CA GLY A 8 -34.99 54.24 10.99
C GLY A 8 -34.60 53.16 12.01
N LEU A 9 -34.07 52.01 11.56
CA LEU A 9 -33.32 51.10 12.44
C LEU A 9 -31.94 51.71 12.79
N ASN A 10 -31.91 52.39 13.93
CA ASN A 10 -30.77 53.12 14.49
C ASN A 10 -29.50 52.23 14.62
N GLN A 11 -28.49 52.46 13.77
CA GLN A 11 -27.29 51.62 13.63
C GLN A 11 -26.45 51.53 14.93
N ASN A 12 -26.57 52.52 15.82
CA ASN A 12 -25.87 52.57 17.12
C ASN A 12 -26.30 51.46 18.10
N ARG A 13 -27.52 50.90 17.97
CA ARG A 13 -27.95 49.75 18.80
C ARG A 13 -27.20 48.45 18.45
N LYS A 14 -26.79 48.27 17.19
CA LYS A 14 -26.07 47.06 16.73
C LYS A 14 -24.62 47.01 17.27
N VAL A 15 -23.97 48.16 17.48
CA VAL A 15 -22.62 48.24 18.04
C VAL A 15 -22.62 47.88 19.53
N LYS A 16 -23.56 48.43 20.31
CA LYS A 16 -23.75 48.10 21.73
C LYS A 16 -24.02 46.60 21.97
N TYR A 17 -24.82 45.96 21.11
CA TYR A 17 -25.09 44.52 21.21
C TYR A 17 -23.83 43.65 21.00
N LYS A 18 -22.92 44.05 20.10
CA LYS A 18 -21.67 43.29 19.87
C LYS A 18 -20.70 43.39 21.04
N GLU A 19 -20.56 44.57 21.63
CA GLU A 19 -19.72 44.77 22.82
C GLU A 19 -20.26 44.01 24.02
N GLU A 20 -21.58 44.02 24.22
CA GLU A 20 -22.23 43.28 25.30
C GLU A 20 -22.11 41.76 25.09
N LYS A 21 -22.28 41.28 23.84
CA LYS A 21 -22.01 39.88 23.48
C LYS A 21 -20.56 39.49 23.78
N PHE A 22 -19.59 40.34 23.45
CA PHE A 22 -18.18 40.10 23.74
C PHE A 22 -17.89 40.09 25.25
N LYS A 23 -18.49 40.99 26.03
CA LYS A 23 -18.39 40.99 27.51
C LYS A 23 -18.95 39.71 28.10
N ARG A 24 -20.15 39.27 27.67
CA ARG A 24 -20.76 38.01 28.10
C ARG A 24 -19.91 36.80 27.72
N GLU A 25 -19.35 36.78 26.50
CA GLU A 25 -18.49 35.68 26.07
C GLU A 25 -17.15 35.66 26.81
N LYS A 26 -16.56 36.83 27.11
CA LYS A 26 -15.36 36.96 27.93
C LYS A 26 -15.60 36.41 29.34
N LEU A 27 -16.72 36.77 29.97
CA LEU A 27 -17.13 36.26 31.29
C LEU A 27 -17.34 34.74 31.28
N LYS A 28 -17.99 34.19 30.25
CA LYS A 28 -18.11 32.73 30.09
C LYS A 28 -16.75 32.05 29.98
N ARG A 29 -15.81 32.63 29.23
CA ARG A 29 -14.46 32.09 29.06
C ARG A 29 -13.61 32.18 30.34
N THR A 30 -13.78 33.22 31.16
CA THR A 30 -13.08 33.33 32.45
C THR A 30 -13.67 32.34 33.45
N ALA A 31 -15.00 32.25 33.56
CA ALA A 31 -15.66 31.27 34.42
C ALA A 31 -15.26 29.82 34.06
N ALA A 32 -15.23 29.48 32.77
CA ALA A 32 -14.80 28.16 32.32
C ALA A 32 -13.32 27.86 32.62
N ARG A 33 -12.45 28.88 32.63
CA ARG A 33 -11.04 28.73 33.04
C ARG A 33 -10.93 28.52 34.55
N ASP A 34 -11.69 29.26 35.34
CA ASP A 34 -11.71 29.13 36.79
C ASP A 34 -12.20 27.76 37.23
N ILE A 35 -13.27 27.24 36.62
CA ILE A 35 -13.75 25.87 36.87
C ILE A 35 -12.64 24.85 36.58
N LYS A 36 -11.98 24.93 35.42
CA LYS A 36 -10.87 24.02 35.08
C LYS A 36 -9.67 24.16 36.01
N ALA A 37 -9.38 25.38 36.47
CA ALA A 37 -8.27 25.62 37.38
C ALA A 37 -8.58 25.09 38.78
N ARG A 38 -9.82 25.17 39.26
CA ARG A 38 -10.30 24.50 40.48
C ARG A 38 -10.21 22.98 40.38
N GLU A 39 -10.65 22.41 39.27
CA GLU A 39 -10.53 20.96 39.03
C GLU A 39 -9.07 20.51 39.02
N ARG A 40 -8.19 21.26 38.35
CA ARG A 40 -6.75 20.97 38.34
C ARG A 40 -6.16 21.06 39.75
N ALA A 41 -6.46 22.12 40.48
CA ALA A 41 -6.03 22.28 41.87
C ALA A 41 -6.46 21.09 42.74
N ARG A 42 -7.71 20.63 42.60
CA ARG A 42 -8.25 19.43 43.26
C ARG A 42 -7.48 18.16 42.89
N VAL A 43 -7.14 17.97 41.61
CA VAL A 43 -6.40 16.77 41.13
C VAL A 43 -4.95 16.77 41.61
N PHE A 44 -4.28 17.92 41.63
CA PHE A 44 -2.87 18.04 42.00
C PHE A 44 -2.66 18.33 43.51
N GLY A 45 -3.73 18.39 44.31
CA GLY A 45 -3.64 18.67 45.76
C GLY A 45 -3.09 20.07 46.08
N THR A 46 -3.23 21.02 45.15
CA THR A 46 -2.74 22.40 45.33
C THR A 46 -3.90 23.33 45.62
N GLU A 47 -3.71 24.35 46.44
CA GLU A 47 -4.77 25.33 46.70
C GLU A 47 -5.04 26.17 45.44
N TYR A 48 -6.31 26.26 45.06
CA TYR A 48 -6.73 27.11 43.95
C TYR A 48 -6.77 28.57 44.39
N ILE A 49 -5.84 29.37 43.87
CA ILE A 49 -5.85 30.83 44.02
C ILE A 49 -6.45 31.43 42.74
N PRO A 50 -7.64 32.06 42.79
CA PRO A 50 -8.24 32.69 41.61
C PRO A 50 -7.31 33.73 40.97
N GLU A 51 -7.28 33.82 39.64
CA GLU A 51 -6.50 34.88 38.98
C GLU A 51 -6.98 36.29 39.38
N SER A 52 -8.24 36.43 39.82
CA SER A 52 -8.83 37.70 40.28
C SER A 52 -8.32 38.18 41.64
N THR A 53 -7.72 37.32 42.47
CA THR A 53 -7.19 37.70 43.78
C THR A 53 -5.71 38.09 43.72
N LEU A 54 -5.04 37.85 42.59
CA LEU A 54 -3.65 38.23 42.35
C LEU A 54 -3.58 39.63 41.76
N SER A 55 -2.66 40.45 42.27
CA SER A 55 -2.39 41.76 41.68
C SER A 55 -1.96 41.62 40.22
N GLU A 56 -2.24 42.62 39.38
CA GLU A 56 -1.83 42.59 37.97
C GLU A 56 -0.31 42.43 37.82
N GLN A 57 0.47 42.94 38.77
CA GLN A 57 1.92 42.81 38.80
C GLN A 57 2.35 41.36 39.05
N ASP A 58 1.69 40.64 39.96
CA ASP A 58 2.03 39.25 40.27
C ASP A 58 1.59 38.29 39.15
N LEU A 59 0.47 38.57 38.49
CA LEU A 59 0.08 37.83 37.27
C LEU A 59 1.11 38.01 36.15
N LYS A 60 1.66 39.22 35.98
CA LYS A 60 2.73 39.48 34.99
C LYS A 60 4.01 38.73 35.37
N LYS A 61 4.40 38.71 36.65
CA LYS A 61 5.57 37.95 37.15
C LYS A 61 5.39 36.44 36.92
N LYS A 62 4.27 35.85 37.35
CA LYS A 62 3.96 34.43 37.12
C LYS A 62 3.99 34.04 35.64
N ARG A 63 3.41 34.87 34.76
CA ARG A 63 3.47 34.63 33.30
C ARG A 63 4.88 34.76 32.73
N ALA A 64 5.71 35.65 33.26
CA ALA A 64 7.10 35.78 32.85
C ALA A 64 7.91 34.55 33.29
N GLU A 65 7.73 34.09 34.52
CA GLU A 65 8.35 32.87 35.05
C GLU A 65 7.92 31.62 34.26
N GLU A 66 6.63 31.46 33.98
CA GLU A 66 6.12 30.34 33.17
C GLU A 66 6.72 30.37 31.75
N LYS A 67 6.84 31.56 31.13
CA LYS A 67 7.51 31.70 29.83
C LYS A 67 8.99 31.35 29.90
N LEU A 68 9.69 31.69 30.97
CA LEU A 68 11.10 31.34 31.18
C LEU A 68 11.28 29.84 31.40
N LYS A 69 10.45 29.21 32.24
CA LYS A 69 10.41 27.75 32.44
C LYS A 69 10.15 27.02 31.13
N ALA A 70 9.13 27.44 30.37
CA ALA A 70 8.83 26.86 29.06
C ALA A 70 9.98 27.07 28.04
N LYS A 71 10.75 28.16 28.14
CA LYS A 71 11.94 28.39 27.31
C LYS A 71 13.10 27.47 27.73
N ALA A 72 13.28 27.24 29.03
CA ALA A 72 14.27 26.31 29.57
C ALA A 72 13.98 24.86 29.16
N GLU A 73 12.75 24.37 29.35
CA GLU A 73 12.32 23.03 28.91
C GLU A 73 12.49 22.83 27.39
N ARG A 74 12.25 23.87 26.60
CA ARG A 74 12.50 23.84 25.14
C ARG A 74 13.98 23.76 24.81
N LYS A 75 14.87 24.37 25.60
CA LYS A 75 16.33 24.24 25.41
C LYS A 75 16.79 22.84 25.79
N GLU A 76 16.35 22.31 26.93
CA GLU A 76 16.71 20.95 27.37
C GLU A 76 16.22 19.88 26.39
N SER A 77 14.97 19.97 25.93
CA SER A 77 14.44 19.02 24.93
C SER A 77 15.17 19.10 23.58
N ARG A 78 15.73 20.26 23.22
CA ARG A 78 16.62 20.39 22.05
C ARG A 78 18.00 19.79 22.31
N ALA A 79 18.57 19.99 23.48
CA ALA A 79 19.84 19.38 23.89
C ALA A 79 19.76 17.84 23.91
N LYS A 80 18.71 17.27 24.52
CA LYS A 80 18.44 15.82 24.48
C LYS A 80 18.34 15.28 23.06
N LYS A 81 17.70 16.02 22.15
CA LYS A 81 17.62 15.65 20.73
C LYS A 81 18.96 15.77 20.00
N ALA A 82 19.83 16.69 20.40
CA ALA A 82 21.17 16.84 19.85
C ALA A 82 22.04 15.63 20.23
N LEU A 83 22.07 15.25 21.52
CA LEU A 83 22.77 14.04 22.00
C LEU A 83 22.33 12.77 21.25
N ILE A 84 21.01 12.56 21.11
CA ILE A 84 20.48 11.42 20.34
C ILE A 84 20.94 11.43 18.87
N ASN A 85 21.14 12.61 18.28
CA ASN A 85 21.63 12.70 16.90
C ASN A 85 23.13 12.42 16.82
N GLU A 86 23.93 12.88 17.79
CA GLU A 86 25.36 12.57 17.91
C GLU A 86 25.58 11.06 18.06
N ASP A 87 24.82 10.38 18.93
CA ASP A 87 24.88 8.92 19.08
C ASP A 87 24.54 8.19 17.77
N LYS A 88 23.56 8.69 17.02
CA LYS A 88 23.20 8.14 15.70
C LYS A 88 24.26 8.37 14.65
N GLU A 89 25.05 9.44 14.76
CA GLU A 89 26.17 9.71 13.87
C GLU A 89 27.39 8.85 14.22
N ALA A 90 27.73 8.73 15.51
CA ALA A 90 28.73 7.80 16.01
C ALA A 90 28.43 6.35 15.59
N ALA A 91 27.19 5.89 15.77
CA ALA A 91 26.77 4.55 15.33
C ALA A 91 26.85 4.35 13.80
N LYS A 92 26.66 5.41 13.00
CA LYS A 92 26.85 5.34 11.54
C LYS A 92 28.32 5.26 11.16
N LEU A 93 29.20 5.95 11.88
CA LEU A 93 30.66 5.90 11.67
C LEU A 93 31.20 4.50 12.02
N GLN A 94 30.84 3.96 13.18
CA GLN A 94 31.18 2.58 13.58
C GLN A 94 30.71 1.55 12.54
N ARG A 95 29.49 1.70 11.99
CA ARG A 95 29.00 0.83 10.90
C ARG A 95 29.81 0.94 9.60
N ARG A 96 30.36 2.11 9.30
CA ARG A 96 31.20 2.32 8.11
C ARG A 96 32.58 1.69 8.31
N GLU A 97 33.18 1.87 9.48
CA GLU A 97 34.45 1.27 9.86
C GLU A 97 34.36 -0.26 9.86
N ALA A 98 33.35 -0.84 10.51
CA ALA A 98 33.10 -2.28 10.48
C ALA A 98 32.90 -2.81 9.05
N LYS A 99 32.26 -2.03 8.17
CA LYS A 99 32.10 -2.39 6.76
C LYS A 99 33.42 -2.31 5.98
N LYS A 100 34.32 -1.40 6.34
CA LYS A 100 35.66 -1.25 5.75
C LYS A 100 36.54 -2.44 6.16
N LEU A 101 36.61 -2.75 7.46
CA LEU A 101 37.30 -3.92 8.00
C LEU A 101 36.81 -5.23 7.36
N ARG A 102 35.48 -5.40 7.23
CA ARG A 102 34.92 -6.58 6.56
C ARG A 102 35.30 -6.68 5.07
N ARG A 103 35.55 -5.56 4.40
CA ARG A 103 36.02 -5.56 3.00
C ARG A 103 37.50 -5.93 2.94
N GLU A 104 38.31 -5.39 3.83
CA GLU A 104 39.74 -5.70 3.96
C GLU A 104 39.95 -7.19 4.26
N GLN A 105 39.25 -7.75 5.26
CA GLN A 105 39.25 -9.19 5.55
C GLN A 105 38.83 -10.04 4.35
N LYS A 106 37.85 -9.59 3.55
CA LYS A 106 37.45 -10.31 2.33
C LYS A 106 38.51 -10.29 1.24
N VAL A 107 39.26 -9.20 1.12
CA VAL A 107 40.37 -9.10 0.17
C VAL A 107 41.52 -9.97 0.63
N GLU A 108 41.86 -9.93 1.93
CA GLU A 108 42.89 -10.77 2.53
C GLU A 108 42.55 -12.26 2.40
N ASN A 109 41.32 -12.67 2.71
CA ASN A 109 40.89 -14.06 2.53
C ASN A 109 40.95 -14.48 1.06
N LYS A 110 40.57 -13.61 0.12
CA LYS A 110 40.71 -13.89 -1.32
C LYS A 110 42.17 -14.07 -1.72
N ARG A 111 43.06 -13.24 -1.19
CA ARG A 111 44.50 -13.34 -1.42
C ARG A 111 45.04 -14.67 -0.88
N LYS A 112 44.75 -15.02 0.37
CA LYS A 112 45.11 -16.32 0.98
C LYS A 112 44.58 -17.50 0.17
N THR A 113 43.33 -17.44 -0.32
CA THR A 113 42.78 -18.51 -1.17
C THR A 113 43.45 -18.58 -2.54
N ALA A 114 43.83 -17.44 -3.13
CA ALA A 114 44.54 -17.43 -4.41
C ALA A 114 45.96 -17.99 -4.27
N GLU A 115 46.66 -17.63 -3.19
CA GLU A 115 47.96 -18.19 -2.82
C GLU A 115 47.86 -19.71 -2.57
N GLY A 116 46.83 -20.18 -1.85
CA GLY A 116 46.58 -21.61 -1.65
C GLY A 116 46.25 -22.37 -2.94
N ILE A 117 45.47 -21.78 -3.86
CA ILE A 117 45.19 -22.38 -5.18
C ILE A 117 46.46 -22.41 -6.03
N ALA A 118 47.29 -21.37 -6.00
CA ALA A 118 48.55 -21.34 -6.72
C ALA A 118 49.52 -22.41 -6.20
N ALA A 119 49.63 -22.57 -4.88
CA ALA A 119 50.45 -23.62 -4.24
C ALA A 119 49.96 -25.03 -4.62
N LEU A 120 48.64 -25.28 -4.56
CA LEU A 120 48.07 -26.56 -5.00
C LEU A 120 48.27 -26.83 -6.49
N LYS A 121 48.20 -25.78 -7.33
CA LYS A 121 48.47 -25.91 -8.77
C LYS A 121 49.94 -26.21 -9.02
N ALA A 122 50.86 -25.58 -8.29
CA ALA A 122 52.30 -25.88 -8.38
C ALA A 122 52.61 -27.32 -7.93
N GLN A 123 52.02 -27.78 -6.82
CA GLN A 123 52.13 -29.17 -6.38
C GLN A 123 51.56 -30.16 -7.41
N LYS A 124 50.40 -29.86 -8.01
CA LYS A 124 49.83 -30.69 -9.08
C LYS A 124 50.72 -30.75 -10.31
N ILE A 125 51.32 -29.63 -10.72
CA ILE A 125 52.24 -29.62 -11.86
C ILE A 125 53.47 -30.48 -11.56
N ALA A 126 54.02 -30.39 -10.34
CA ALA A 126 55.14 -31.22 -9.90
C ALA A 126 54.79 -32.71 -9.84
N THR A 127 53.59 -33.09 -9.36
CA THR A 127 53.16 -34.49 -9.33
C THR A 127 52.74 -35.02 -10.70
N THR A 128 52.16 -34.21 -11.58
CA THR A 128 51.89 -34.64 -12.96
C THR A 128 53.17 -34.82 -13.77
N ALA A 129 54.21 -34.03 -13.51
CA ALA A 129 55.53 -34.24 -14.10
C ALA A 129 56.16 -35.57 -13.63
N SER A 130 55.95 -35.97 -12.36
CA SER A 130 56.42 -37.28 -11.87
C SER A 130 55.55 -38.47 -12.32
N VAL A 131 54.25 -38.25 -12.60
CA VAL A 131 53.33 -39.31 -13.08
C VAL A 131 53.48 -39.55 -14.59
N LEU A 132 53.82 -38.53 -15.39
CA LEU A 132 54.14 -38.70 -16.82
C LEU A 132 55.44 -39.48 -17.08
N GLN A 133 56.33 -39.60 -16.10
CA GLN A 133 57.49 -40.50 -16.16
C GLN A 133 57.17 -41.95 -15.72
N ARG A 134 55.98 -42.22 -15.17
CA ARG A 134 55.58 -43.54 -14.65
C ARG A 134 54.43 -44.20 -15.40
N ALA A 135 53.83 -43.54 -16.39
CA ALA A 135 52.66 -44.02 -17.12
C ALA A 135 52.99 -44.54 -18.54
N GLN A 136 54.15 -45.18 -18.70
CA GLN A 136 54.48 -45.93 -19.91
C GLN A 136 54.36 -47.45 -19.73
N ASP A 137 54.02 -47.91 -18.53
CA ASP A 137 53.69 -49.31 -18.29
C ASP A 137 52.54 -49.41 -17.30
N VAL A 138 51.73 -50.44 -17.51
CA VAL A 138 50.77 -51.05 -16.56
C VAL A 138 49.27 -50.71 -16.76
N PHE A 139 48.62 -51.63 -17.50
CA PHE A 139 47.26 -52.18 -17.32
C PHE A 139 46.04 -51.28 -17.69
N ALA A 140 45.15 -51.64 -18.62
CA ALA A 140 44.41 -52.90 -18.81
C ALA A 140 43.62 -53.31 -17.55
N GLY A 141 42.41 -52.77 -17.37
CA GLY A 141 41.55 -53.19 -16.26
C GLY A 141 40.20 -52.48 -16.20
N GLY A 142 39.19 -53.13 -16.79
CA GLY A 142 37.84 -53.35 -16.27
C GLY A 142 37.05 -52.24 -15.55
N ALA A 143 35.85 -52.01 -16.09
CA ALA A 143 34.56 -52.07 -15.38
C ALA A 143 34.30 -51.14 -14.17
N ASP A 144 33.43 -50.15 -14.37
CA ASP A 144 32.10 -50.05 -13.72
C ASP A 144 31.58 -48.61 -13.80
N GLU A 145 30.98 -48.25 -14.95
CA GLU A 145 30.18 -47.03 -15.04
C GLU A 145 28.75 -47.29 -14.57
N ILE A 146 28.51 -46.96 -13.29
CA ILE A 146 27.18 -46.83 -12.70
C ILE A 146 26.42 -45.70 -13.43
N LYS A 147 25.56 -46.07 -14.37
CA LYS A 147 24.56 -45.19 -15.00
C LYS A 147 23.46 -44.85 -14.00
N LEU A 148 23.58 -43.73 -13.30
CA LEU A 148 22.49 -43.15 -12.50
C LEU A 148 21.94 -41.86 -13.13
N GLY A 149 20.78 -41.98 -13.74
CA GLY A 149 19.71 -40.97 -13.78
C GLY A 149 20.07 -39.60 -14.38
N ILE A 150 20.10 -39.53 -15.70
CA ILE A 150 20.08 -38.28 -16.45
C ILE A 150 18.66 -37.73 -16.44
N ASN A 151 18.41 -36.66 -15.69
CA ASN A 151 17.21 -35.85 -15.90
C ASN A 151 17.33 -35.09 -17.23
N VAL A 152 16.19 -34.96 -17.92
CA VAL A 152 15.96 -34.57 -19.34
C VAL A 152 16.66 -33.29 -19.84
N ASP A 153 17.26 -32.47 -18.98
CA ASP A 153 17.88 -31.19 -19.39
C ASP A 153 19.43 -31.16 -19.44
N GLY A 154 20.12 -32.27 -19.21
CA GLY A 154 21.52 -32.47 -19.63
C GLY A 154 22.59 -31.44 -19.19
N ARG A 155 22.31 -30.51 -18.27
CA ARG A 155 23.28 -29.50 -17.80
C ARG A 155 23.32 -29.37 -16.29
N THR A 156 24.21 -30.14 -15.69
CA THR A 156 24.69 -29.92 -14.33
C THR A 156 25.73 -28.82 -14.32
N ARG A 157 25.46 -27.69 -13.65
CA ARG A 157 26.48 -26.68 -13.36
C ARG A 157 27.40 -27.21 -12.27
N THR A 158 28.52 -27.80 -12.67
CA THR A 158 29.65 -28.10 -11.79
C THR A 158 30.35 -26.78 -11.45
N ILE A 159 30.36 -26.43 -10.16
CA ILE A 159 31.24 -25.39 -9.64
C ILE A 159 32.56 -26.10 -9.31
N PRO A 160 33.70 -25.68 -9.86
CA PRO A 160 34.98 -26.34 -9.58
C PRO A 160 35.27 -26.29 -8.07
N GLY A 161 35.47 -27.46 -7.46
CA GLY A 161 35.83 -27.62 -6.05
C GLY A 161 34.72 -28.03 -5.08
N VAL A 162 33.44 -28.03 -5.47
CA VAL A 162 32.31 -28.33 -4.52
C VAL A 162 31.41 -29.49 -4.99
N GLY A 163 31.73 -30.13 -6.12
CA GLY A 163 30.91 -31.21 -6.67
C GLY A 163 29.51 -30.74 -7.10
N ARG A 164 28.61 -31.70 -7.33
CA ARG A 164 27.26 -31.49 -7.87
C ARG A 164 26.37 -30.85 -6.80
N VAL A 165 26.03 -29.56 -6.94
CA VAL A 165 25.06 -28.90 -6.03
C VAL A 165 23.65 -29.36 -6.39
N THR A 166 23.21 -30.47 -5.77
CA THR A 166 21.91 -31.10 -6.00
C THR A 166 20.73 -30.32 -5.40
N LYS A 167 20.98 -29.51 -4.35
CA LYS A 167 19.93 -28.72 -3.69
C LYS A 167 20.50 -27.42 -3.13
N TYR A 168 19.89 -26.28 -3.49
CA TYR A 168 20.23 -25.01 -2.84
C TYR A 168 19.67 -24.99 -1.42
N PRO A 169 20.42 -24.46 -0.43
CA PRO A 169 19.94 -24.43 0.94
C PRO A 169 18.71 -23.52 1.08
N THR A 170 17.71 -24.01 1.81
CA THR A 170 16.47 -23.29 2.07
C THR A 170 16.73 -22.04 2.92
N LYS A 171 15.74 -21.12 3.01
CA LYS A 171 15.89 -19.93 3.87
C LYS A 171 16.09 -20.32 5.34
N ALA A 172 15.49 -21.41 5.80
CA ALA A 172 15.64 -21.93 7.16
C ALA A 172 17.07 -22.45 7.38
N GLU A 173 17.60 -23.27 6.46
CA GLU A 173 18.98 -23.78 6.52
C GLU A 173 20.03 -22.65 6.46
N LYS A 174 19.82 -21.65 5.59
CA LYS A 174 20.68 -20.45 5.54
C LYS A 174 20.66 -19.63 6.82
N LEU A 175 19.53 -19.64 7.52
CA LEU A 175 19.38 -18.94 8.79
C LEU A 175 20.02 -19.74 9.93
N LYS A 176 19.85 -21.07 9.93
CA LYS A 176 20.50 -21.99 10.85
C LYS A 176 22.03 -21.87 10.77
N THR A 177 22.60 -22.05 9.57
CA THR A 177 24.05 -21.91 9.30
C THR A 177 24.59 -20.52 9.67
N LYS A 178 23.79 -19.46 9.51
CA LYS A 178 24.18 -18.11 9.93
C LYS A 178 24.18 -17.93 11.46
N ILE A 179 23.27 -18.58 12.18
CA ILE A 179 23.26 -18.57 13.64
C ILE A 179 24.40 -19.46 14.16
N GLU A 180 24.62 -20.64 13.57
CA GLU A 180 25.75 -21.53 13.89
C GLU A 180 27.10 -20.81 13.72
N ALA A 181 27.30 -20.10 12.59
CA ALA A 181 28.51 -19.32 12.37
C ALA A 181 28.69 -18.19 13.42
N ARG A 182 27.60 -17.54 13.85
CA ARG A 182 27.64 -16.51 14.90
C ARG A 182 27.89 -17.10 16.29
N ALA A 183 27.33 -18.27 16.56
CA ALA A 183 27.54 -19.00 17.79
C ALA A 183 29.02 -19.42 17.89
N PHE A 184 29.58 -19.95 16.79
CA PHE A 184 31.00 -20.24 16.66
C PHE A 184 31.89 -19.00 16.84
N GLU A 185 31.57 -17.87 16.18
CA GLU A 185 32.29 -16.59 16.36
C GLU A 185 32.23 -16.09 17.81
N ALA A 186 31.15 -16.38 18.53
CA ALA A 186 30.97 -15.99 19.93
C ALA A 186 31.55 -17.01 20.92
N GLY A 187 32.03 -18.18 20.46
CA GLY A 187 32.48 -19.27 21.32
C GLY A 187 31.37 -19.93 22.14
N ILE A 188 30.13 -19.87 21.67
CA ILE A 188 28.91 -20.30 22.36
C ILE A 188 28.20 -21.38 21.53
N ASN A 189 27.41 -22.27 22.15
CA ASN A 189 26.64 -23.27 21.41
C ASN A 189 25.50 -22.61 20.59
N TYR A 190 25.06 -23.27 19.51
CA TYR A 190 23.95 -22.81 18.66
C TYR A 190 22.67 -22.55 19.46
N GLU A 191 22.33 -23.44 20.39
CA GLU A 191 21.11 -23.34 21.21
C GLU A 191 21.16 -22.14 22.14
N GLU A 192 22.28 -21.93 22.82
CA GLU A 192 22.52 -20.78 23.69
C GLU A 192 22.47 -19.45 22.93
N MET A 193 23.02 -19.39 21.71
CA MET A 193 22.94 -18.20 20.86
C MET A 193 21.51 -17.94 20.37
N LYS A 194 20.75 -19.00 20.10
CA LYS A 194 19.33 -18.89 19.74
C LYS A 194 18.50 -18.38 20.92
N GLU A 195 18.70 -18.94 22.10
CA GLU A 195 18.05 -18.47 23.34
C GLU A 195 18.39 -17.01 23.63
N LYS A 196 19.64 -16.59 23.47
CA LYS A 196 20.04 -15.20 23.66
C LYS A 196 19.34 -14.26 22.68
N MET A 197 19.22 -14.65 21.41
CA MET A 197 18.48 -13.90 20.40
C MET A 197 16.98 -13.84 20.70
N ASP A 198 16.41 -14.90 21.26
CA ASP A 198 14.98 -14.97 21.58
C ASP A 198 14.68 -14.21 22.89
N LYS A 199 15.57 -14.26 23.89
CA LYS A 199 15.55 -13.39 25.08
C LYS A 199 15.66 -11.92 24.70
N GLU A 200 16.61 -11.55 23.85
CA GLU A 200 16.76 -10.16 23.37
C GLU A 200 15.51 -9.68 22.61
N LYS A 201 14.88 -10.55 21.82
CA LYS A 201 13.59 -10.23 21.18
C LYS A 201 12.48 -10.09 22.19
N ALA A 202 12.38 -10.99 23.17
CA ALA A 202 11.37 -10.94 24.23
C ALA A 202 11.51 -9.64 25.04
N GLU A 203 12.73 -9.27 25.45
CA GLU A 203 13.03 -8.02 26.16
C GLU A 203 12.66 -6.78 25.33
N LYS A 204 12.92 -6.80 24.01
CA LYS A 204 12.51 -5.69 23.12
C LYS A 204 11.02 -5.62 22.91
N MET A 205 10.34 -6.75 22.90
CA MET A 205 8.88 -6.84 22.71
C MET A 205 8.11 -6.61 24.01
N ALA A 206 8.70 -6.86 25.19
CA ALA A 206 8.08 -6.66 26.50
C ALA A 206 7.50 -5.25 26.70
N PRO A 207 8.25 -4.14 26.52
CA PRO A 207 7.69 -2.80 26.68
C PRO A 207 6.65 -2.47 25.60
N GLU A 208 6.75 -3.08 24.40
CA GLU A 208 5.75 -2.91 23.35
C GLU A 208 4.46 -3.66 23.68
N MET A 209 4.56 -4.86 24.25
CA MET A 209 3.44 -5.66 24.74
C MET A 209 2.76 -4.97 25.92
N GLU A 210 3.51 -4.47 26.91
CA GLU A 210 2.98 -3.67 28.02
C GLU A 210 2.27 -2.40 27.53
N ARG A 211 2.85 -1.72 26.54
CA ARG A 211 2.19 -0.56 25.93
C ARG A 211 0.90 -0.97 25.21
N GLN A 212 0.88 -2.11 24.52
CA GLN A 212 -0.31 -2.61 23.86
C GLN A 212 -1.39 -3.03 24.87
N THR A 213 -1.03 -3.65 26.00
CA THR A 213 -1.97 -3.98 27.07
C THR A 213 -2.50 -2.72 27.76
N GLN A 214 -1.67 -1.71 28.01
CA GLN A 214 -2.09 -0.39 28.50
C GLN A 214 -3.06 0.29 27.53
N ILE A 215 -2.80 0.25 26.22
CA ILE A 215 -3.72 0.81 25.21
C ILE A 215 -5.02 0.02 25.18
N ARG A 216 -4.97 -1.31 25.29
CA ARG A 216 -6.16 -2.16 25.26
C ARG A 216 -7.02 -1.98 26.51
N THR A 217 -6.41 -1.86 27.68
CA THR A 217 -7.09 -1.57 28.96
C THR A 217 -7.69 -0.16 28.95
N ALA A 218 -6.95 0.85 28.50
CA ALA A 218 -7.46 2.22 28.35
C ALA A 218 -8.64 2.31 27.36
N ARG A 219 -8.71 1.41 26.39
CA ARG A 219 -9.83 1.27 25.44
C ARG A 219 -10.95 0.36 25.94
N GLY A 220 -10.89 -0.14 27.17
CA GLY A 220 -11.90 -1.06 27.71
C GLY A 220 -12.01 -2.38 26.93
N GLY A 221 -10.90 -2.86 26.35
CA GLY A 221 -10.87 -4.11 25.58
C GLY A 221 -11.23 -3.99 24.10
N LEU A 222 -11.67 -2.80 23.65
CA LEU A 222 -12.04 -2.55 22.26
C LEU A 222 -10.84 -2.55 21.31
N ASN A 223 -11.05 -3.10 20.11
CA ASN A 223 -10.09 -2.96 19.01
C ASN A 223 -10.05 -1.50 18.52
N SER A 224 -8.93 -1.09 17.90
CA SER A 224 -8.72 0.26 17.40
C SER A 224 -9.85 0.77 16.49
N LYS A 225 -10.45 -0.10 15.65
CA LYS A 225 -11.60 0.28 14.80
C LYS A 225 -12.86 0.56 15.63
N GLN A 226 -13.17 -0.31 16.58
CA GLN A 226 -14.35 -0.16 17.44
C GLN A 226 -14.21 1.03 18.37
N TRP A 227 -12.99 1.27 18.90
CA TRP A 227 -12.67 2.48 19.67
C TRP A 227 -12.86 3.76 18.84
N HIS A 228 -12.40 3.78 17.58
CA HIS A 228 -12.65 4.92 16.71
C HIS A 228 -14.12 5.14 16.40
N HIS A 229 -14.89 4.06 16.22
CA HIS A 229 -16.33 4.14 16.04
C HIS A 229 -17.00 4.70 17.28
N TYR A 230 -16.68 4.18 18.48
CA TYR A 230 -17.12 4.74 19.76
C TYR A 230 -16.84 6.23 19.89
N CYS A 231 -15.60 6.68 19.60
CA CYS A 231 -15.27 8.11 19.63
C CYS A 231 -16.05 8.93 18.58
N THR A 232 -16.44 8.32 17.46
CA THR A 232 -17.22 8.97 16.40
C THR A 232 -18.68 9.10 16.81
N LEU A 233 -19.29 8.04 17.35
CA LEU A 233 -20.65 8.05 17.91
C LEU A 233 -20.76 9.10 19.03
N ALA A 234 -19.79 9.13 19.94
CA ALA A 234 -19.75 10.10 21.03
C ALA A 234 -19.66 11.56 20.54
N GLN A 235 -19.09 11.79 19.35
CA GLN A 235 -18.96 13.12 18.76
C GLN A 235 -20.18 13.53 17.92
N LEU A 236 -20.84 12.58 17.26
CA LEU A 236 -21.89 12.86 16.27
C LEU A 236 -23.30 12.65 16.81
N GLU A 237 -23.51 11.54 17.52
CA GLU A 237 -24.84 11.02 17.86
C GLU A 237 -25.15 11.17 19.35
N GLY A 238 -24.10 11.21 20.19
CA GLY A 238 -24.22 11.51 21.62
C GLY A 238 -23.50 10.48 22.50
N GLN A 239 -23.40 10.77 23.79
CA GLN A 239 -22.68 9.90 24.72
C GLN A 239 -23.44 8.59 24.99
N GLU A 240 -24.77 8.63 25.03
CA GLU A 240 -25.63 7.46 25.30
C GLU A 240 -25.52 6.39 24.20
N GLU A 241 -25.57 6.79 22.93
CA GLU A 241 -25.41 5.87 21.78
C GLU A 241 -23.99 5.26 21.72
N ALA A 242 -22.99 6.03 22.11
CA ALA A 242 -21.63 5.53 22.23
C ALA A 242 -21.51 4.50 23.37
N GLU A 243 -22.11 4.76 24.53
CA GLU A 243 -22.08 3.85 25.69
C GLU A 243 -22.85 2.55 25.44
N THR A 244 -24.01 2.60 24.78
CA THR A 244 -24.76 1.40 24.37
C THR A 244 -23.95 0.55 23.38
N PHE A 245 -23.29 1.18 22.40
CA PHE A 245 -22.35 0.47 21.52
C PHE A 245 -21.20 -0.17 22.29
N PHE A 246 -20.60 0.56 23.24
CA PHE A 246 -19.50 0.08 24.09
C PHE A 246 -19.93 -1.16 24.90
N LEU A 247 -21.06 -1.10 25.61
CA LEU A 247 -21.56 -2.21 26.43
C LEU A 247 -21.90 -3.44 25.57
N ARG A 248 -22.58 -3.23 24.44
CA ARG A 248 -22.92 -4.32 23.50
C ARG A 248 -21.69 -5.01 22.94
N THR A 249 -20.65 -4.24 22.60
CA THR A 249 -19.39 -4.81 22.07
C THR A 249 -18.58 -5.49 23.15
N LYS A 250 -18.56 -4.96 24.38
CA LYS A 250 -17.90 -5.60 25.52
C LYS A 250 -18.54 -6.95 25.85
N LYS A 251 -19.88 -7.01 25.92
CA LYS A 251 -20.63 -8.26 26.13
C LYS A 251 -20.29 -9.32 25.08
N LYS A 252 -20.24 -8.94 23.79
CA LYS A 252 -19.81 -9.86 22.70
C LYS A 252 -18.37 -10.36 22.83
N ILE A 253 -17.48 -9.54 23.39
CA ILE A 253 -16.08 -9.94 23.61
C ILE A 253 -16.01 -10.95 24.76
N GLU A 254 -16.78 -10.74 25.83
CA GLU A 254 -16.91 -11.65 26.97
C GLU A 254 -17.53 -12.99 26.52
N GLU A 255 -18.67 -12.97 25.83
CA GLU A 255 -19.31 -14.17 25.28
C GLU A 255 -18.36 -14.98 24.38
N ARG A 256 -17.52 -14.30 23.59
CA ARG A 256 -16.52 -14.95 22.74
C ARG A 256 -15.37 -15.53 23.58
N ALA A 257 -14.94 -14.85 24.64
CA ALA A 257 -13.91 -15.36 25.53
C ALA A 257 -14.41 -16.62 26.24
N ASP A 258 -15.66 -16.63 26.70
CA ASP A 258 -16.32 -17.78 27.33
C ASP A 258 -16.47 -18.95 26.34
N ALA A 259 -16.86 -18.68 25.09
CA ALA A 259 -16.94 -19.72 24.06
C ALA A 259 -15.57 -20.32 23.69
N ILE A 260 -14.50 -19.53 23.75
CA ILE A 260 -13.13 -20.05 23.57
C ILE A 260 -12.70 -20.88 24.78
N ALA A 261 -12.99 -20.41 26.00
CA ALA A 261 -12.68 -21.13 27.24
C ALA A 261 -13.43 -22.48 27.32
N ASN A 262 -14.67 -22.52 26.84
CA ASN A 262 -15.50 -23.72 26.79
C ASN A 262 -15.22 -24.63 25.57
N GLY A 263 -14.21 -24.30 24.74
CA GLY A 263 -13.83 -25.11 23.58
C GLY A 263 -14.86 -25.18 22.44
N THR A 264 -15.97 -24.42 22.53
CA THR A 264 -17.06 -24.42 21.54
C THR A 264 -16.74 -23.57 20.31
N ALA A 265 -15.73 -22.69 20.37
CA ALA A 265 -15.35 -21.79 19.29
C ALA A 265 -14.13 -22.28 18.47
N ASN A 266 -14.28 -23.40 17.74
CA ASN A 266 -13.33 -23.79 16.69
C ASN A 266 -13.77 -23.19 15.35
N GLY A 267 -13.45 -21.93 15.08
CA GLY A 267 -13.76 -21.36 13.78
C GLY A 267 -13.42 -19.89 13.62
N ASN A 268 -12.66 -19.60 12.58
CA ASN A 268 -12.28 -18.29 12.11
C ASN A 268 -13.52 -17.47 11.67
N ILE A 269 -14.30 -16.95 12.62
CA ILE A 269 -15.38 -16.00 12.33
C ILE A 269 -14.69 -14.66 12.00
N SER A 270 -14.34 -14.52 10.72
CA SER A 270 -13.83 -13.30 10.13
C SER A 270 -14.84 -12.18 10.39
N SER A 271 -14.43 -11.18 11.16
CA SER A 271 -15.25 -10.04 11.60
C SER A 271 -15.53 -9.03 10.48
N THR A 272 -15.82 -9.50 9.26
CA THR A 272 -15.99 -8.67 8.06
C THR A 272 -17.41 -8.66 7.48
N SER A 273 -18.37 -9.41 8.03
CA SER A 273 -19.70 -9.55 7.41
C SER A 273 -20.85 -8.81 8.13
N MET A 274 -20.61 -7.65 8.74
CA MET A 274 -21.69 -6.90 9.43
C MET A 274 -22.00 -5.52 8.85
N LEU A 275 -21.82 -5.33 7.53
CA LEU A 275 -22.27 -4.09 6.88
C LEU A 275 -23.00 -4.27 5.54
N ASP A 276 -23.17 -5.49 5.04
CA ASP A 276 -23.98 -5.76 3.86
C ASP A 276 -25.08 -6.76 4.25
N GLY A 277 -26.33 -6.30 4.25
CA GLY A 277 -27.49 -7.17 4.26
C GLY A 277 -27.63 -7.76 2.87
N ASP A 278 -27.10 -8.97 2.67
CA ASP A 278 -27.31 -9.73 1.44
C ASP A 278 -28.23 -10.92 1.72
N VAL A 279 -29.35 -10.87 1.01
CA VAL A 279 -30.32 -11.93 0.77
C VAL A 279 -29.58 -13.10 0.11
N LYS A 280 -29.70 -14.29 0.70
CA LYS A 280 -29.18 -15.53 0.11
C LYS A 280 -30.00 -15.85 -1.15
N MET A 281 -29.38 -15.78 -2.31
CA MET A 281 -29.86 -16.42 -3.53
C MET A 281 -29.24 -17.81 -3.60
N GLU A 282 -30.09 -18.82 -3.62
CA GLU A 282 -29.73 -20.23 -3.81
C GLU A 282 -29.36 -20.52 -5.27
N ASP A 283 -28.69 -21.67 -5.41
CA ASP A 283 -28.03 -22.30 -6.55
C ASP A 283 -28.63 -22.06 -7.95
N ALA A 284 -27.79 -21.56 -8.87
CA ALA A 284 -28.04 -21.60 -10.30
C ALA A 284 -27.42 -22.86 -10.93
N PRO A 285 -28.15 -23.61 -11.76
CA PRO A 285 -27.64 -24.81 -12.42
C PRO A 285 -26.68 -24.47 -13.58
N ASN A 286 -25.62 -25.26 -13.65
CA ASN A 286 -24.57 -25.22 -14.64
C ASN A 286 -25.09 -25.78 -15.98
N GLY A 287 -25.22 -24.93 -17.00
CA GLY A 287 -25.67 -25.32 -18.34
C GLY A 287 -25.02 -24.46 -19.41
N MET A 288 -23.72 -24.69 -19.69
CA MET A 288 -23.05 -24.11 -20.86
C MET A 288 -23.27 -25.01 -22.09
N SER A 289 -24.07 -24.54 -23.05
CA SER A 289 -23.89 -24.90 -24.45
C SER A 289 -22.80 -23.98 -25.06
N LYS A 290 -21.86 -24.59 -25.79
CA LYS A 290 -20.77 -23.91 -26.50
C LYS A 290 -21.32 -23.01 -27.62
N PRO A 291 -20.93 -21.72 -27.71
CA PRO A 291 -21.03 -20.97 -28.95
C PRO A 291 -19.73 -21.03 -29.74
N GLU A 292 -19.87 -21.18 -31.06
CA GLU A 292 -18.82 -21.17 -32.07
C GLU A 292 -17.95 -19.89 -32.04
N PRO A 293 -16.66 -19.97 -32.41
CA PRO A 293 -15.77 -18.83 -32.37
C PRO A 293 -16.08 -17.81 -33.48
N ALA A 294 -16.73 -16.71 -33.10
CA ALA A 294 -16.92 -15.53 -33.95
C ALA A 294 -15.58 -14.88 -34.34
N SER A 295 -15.15 -15.08 -35.59
CA SER A 295 -13.96 -14.51 -36.19
C SER A 295 -14.20 -13.09 -36.71
N LEU A 296 -14.24 -12.07 -35.84
CA LEU A 296 -14.29 -10.67 -36.29
C LEU A 296 -13.38 -9.77 -35.43
N ALA A 297 -12.07 -9.93 -35.60
CA ALA A 297 -11.10 -8.94 -35.14
C ALA A 297 -11.20 -7.69 -36.03
N LYS A 298 -11.59 -6.54 -35.46
CA LYS A 298 -11.65 -5.25 -36.17
C LYS A 298 -10.33 -4.98 -36.92
N PRO A 299 -10.36 -4.51 -38.18
CA PRO A 299 -9.16 -4.26 -38.96
C PRO A 299 -8.26 -3.23 -38.27
N LEU A 300 -6.94 -3.47 -38.30
CA LEU A 300 -5.95 -2.56 -37.71
C LEU A 300 -5.96 -1.21 -38.45
N SER A 301 -5.98 -0.09 -37.72
CA SER A 301 -5.81 1.26 -38.26
C SER A 301 -4.49 1.41 -39.03
N ASP A 302 -4.45 2.23 -40.09
CA ASP A 302 -3.29 2.35 -40.98
C ASP A 302 -2.01 2.85 -40.29
N MET A 303 -2.12 3.78 -39.36
CA MET A 303 -0.99 4.20 -38.51
C MET A 303 -0.36 3.03 -37.73
N LYS A 304 -1.17 2.04 -37.34
CA LYS A 304 -0.73 0.88 -36.59
C LYS A 304 -0.13 -0.17 -37.52
N LYS A 305 -0.65 -0.31 -38.75
CA LYS A 305 -0.02 -1.10 -39.82
C LYS A 305 1.37 -0.57 -40.14
N GLN A 306 1.55 0.74 -40.33
CA GLN A 306 2.88 1.35 -40.58
C GLN A 306 3.86 1.10 -39.43
N LYS A 307 3.42 1.27 -38.17
CA LYS A 307 4.27 0.98 -36.99
C LYS A 307 4.64 -0.49 -36.89
N TYR A 308 3.75 -1.39 -37.28
CA TYR A 308 4.02 -2.82 -37.26
C TYR A 308 4.92 -3.23 -38.43
N ALA A 309 4.78 -2.59 -39.59
CA ALA A 309 5.66 -2.79 -40.74
C ALA A 309 7.11 -2.41 -40.40
N ALA A 310 7.34 -1.24 -39.80
CA ALA A 310 8.68 -0.82 -39.37
C ALA A 310 9.31 -1.81 -38.38
N LYS A 311 8.52 -2.34 -37.43
CA LYS A 311 9.01 -3.32 -36.45
C LYS A 311 9.14 -4.74 -36.99
N ALA A 312 8.41 -5.07 -38.05
CA ALA A 312 8.53 -6.33 -38.76
C ALA A 312 9.86 -6.36 -39.53
N VAL A 313 10.18 -5.27 -40.23
CA VAL A 313 11.48 -5.04 -40.88
C VAL A 313 12.64 -5.09 -39.88
N GLU A 314 12.53 -4.38 -38.75
CA GLU A 314 13.55 -4.40 -37.68
C GLU A 314 13.84 -5.82 -37.15
N LYS A 315 12.84 -6.71 -37.20
CA LYS A 315 12.96 -8.09 -36.72
C LYS A 315 13.18 -9.13 -37.82
N GLY A 316 13.33 -8.70 -39.08
CA GLY A 316 13.52 -9.59 -40.22
C GLY A 316 12.34 -10.56 -40.44
N MET A 317 11.10 -10.11 -40.21
CA MET A 317 9.88 -10.91 -40.44
C MET A 317 8.85 -10.12 -41.25
N SER A 318 7.90 -10.81 -41.89
CA SER A 318 6.82 -10.15 -42.63
C SER A 318 5.81 -9.47 -41.69
N LEU A 319 5.09 -8.47 -42.22
CA LEU A 319 4.10 -7.70 -41.46
C LEU A 319 3.02 -8.60 -40.85
N ASP A 320 2.52 -9.58 -41.59
CA ASP A 320 1.44 -10.46 -41.15
C ASP A 320 1.91 -11.41 -40.04
N VAL A 321 3.13 -11.96 -40.15
CA VAL A 321 3.75 -12.78 -39.11
C VAL A 321 4.00 -11.95 -37.84
N TYR A 322 4.36 -10.68 -37.98
CA TYR A 322 4.51 -9.78 -36.84
C TYR A 322 3.15 -9.48 -36.17
N ILE A 323 2.10 -9.25 -36.95
CA ILE A 323 0.74 -9.00 -36.44
C ILE A 323 0.24 -10.21 -35.63
N THR A 324 0.34 -11.41 -36.18
CA THR A 324 -0.12 -12.66 -35.52
C THR A 324 0.68 -12.94 -34.26
N HIS A 325 2.01 -12.84 -34.30
CA HIS A 325 2.87 -13.02 -33.13
C HIS A 325 2.57 -11.98 -32.04
N HIS A 326 2.31 -10.72 -32.42
CA HIS A 326 1.93 -9.68 -31.46
C HIS A 326 0.52 -9.90 -30.87
N ALA A 327 -0.43 -10.39 -31.66
CA ALA A 327 -1.78 -10.75 -31.19
C ALA A 327 -1.74 -11.91 -30.20
N ALA A 328 -1.02 -13.00 -30.53
CA ALA A 328 -0.82 -14.16 -29.65
C ALA A 328 -0.14 -13.77 -28.33
N LYS A 329 0.86 -12.88 -28.37
CA LYS A 329 1.54 -12.39 -27.16
C LYS A 329 0.65 -11.50 -26.29
N LYS A 330 -0.32 -10.79 -26.89
CA LYS A 330 -1.29 -9.98 -26.17
C LYS A 330 -2.33 -10.88 -25.48
N ALA A 331 -2.86 -11.88 -26.19
CA ALA A 331 -3.79 -12.87 -25.64
C ALA A 331 -3.21 -13.60 -24.41
N LYS A 332 -1.96 -14.10 -24.51
CA LYS A 332 -1.25 -14.74 -23.37
C LYS A 332 -1.04 -13.81 -22.17
N LYS A 333 -0.97 -12.49 -22.38
CA LYS A 333 -0.78 -11.52 -21.29
C LYS A 333 -2.09 -11.17 -20.59
N GLU A 334 -3.21 -11.27 -21.30
CA GLU A 334 -4.55 -10.98 -20.78
C GLU A 334 -5.19 -12.20 -20.07
N GLY A 335 -4.47 -13.33 -19.99
CA GLY A 335 -4.91 -14.51 -19.25
C GLY A 335 -6.05 -15.27 -19.94
N ASN A 336 -6.24 -15.03 -21.24
CA ASN A 336 -7.17 -15.81 -22.04
C ASN A 336 -6.42 -17.07 -22.51
N ASP A 337 -6.42 -18.10 -21.66
CA ASP A 337 -5.88 -19.43 -22.00
C ASP A 337 -6.89 -20.14 -22.91
N GLY A 338 -7.00 -19.65 -24.15
CA GLY A 338 -7.59 -20.39 -25.26
C GLY A 338 -6.48 -21.20 -25.93
N ASP A 339 -6.28 -22.43 -25.46
CA ASP A 339 -5.55 -23.44 -26.20
C ASP A 339 -6.43 -23.89 -27.38
N GLU A 340 -6.17 -23.32 -28.54
CA GLU A 340 -6.36 -23.87 -29.91
C GLU A 340 -6.50 -22.71 -30.90
N ALA A 341 -5.46 -22.45 -31.69
CA ALA A 341 -5.59 -21.96 -33.07
C ALA A 341 -4.24 -21.92 -33.81
N LEU A 342 -4.19 -22.68 -34.91
CA LEU A 342 -3.41 -22.47 -36.14
C LEU A 342 -1.89 -22.75 -36.09
N ALA A 343 -1.55 -24.03 -36.18
CA ALA A 343 -0.34 -24.46 -36.88
C ALA A 343 -0.63 -24.43 -38.41
N LEU A 344 0.08 -23.59 -39.17
CA LEU A 344 0.12 -23.64 -40.63
C LEU A 344 1.35 -24.44 -41.11
N PRO A 345 1.26 -25.12 -42.27
CA PRO A 345 2.25 -26.08 -42.73
C PRO A 345 3.44 -25.38 -43.38
N THR A 346 4.65 -25.72 -42.97
CA THR A 346 5.87 -25.37 -43.71
C THR A 346 6.27 -26.52 -44.63
N GLY A 347 5.89 -26.42 -45.90
CA GLY A 347 6.52 -27.14 -47.01
C GLY A 347 7.96 -26.65 -47.21
N GLY A 348 8.85 -27.59 -47.53
CA GLY A 348 10.29 -27.48 -47.30
C GLY A 348 11.09 -26.64 -48.30
N VAL A 349 12.27 -26.21 -47.82
CA VAL A 349 13.56 -26.26 -48.53
C VAL A 349 14.63 -26.48 -47.43
N THR A 350 15.59 -27.36 -47.74
CA THR A 350 16.60 -27.98 -46.87
C THR A 350 17.81 -27.09 -46.53
N LEU A 351 18.34 -27.20 -45.29
CA LEU A 351 19.76 -27.45 -44.91
C LEU A 351 19.99 -27.22 -43.39
N PRO A 352 20.91 -27.95 -42.72
CA PRO A 352 20.81 -28.25 -41.30
C PRO A 352 21.65 -27.32 -40.43
N LYS A 353 21.06 -26.74 -39.39
CA LYS A 353 21.82 -26.18 -38.27
C LYS A 353 21.09 -26.36 -36.95
N LEU A 354 21.76 -27.07 -36.03
CA LEU A 354 21.29 -27.49 -34.71
C LEU A 354 20.52 -26.37 -33.96
N ARG A 355 19.27 -26.69 -33.60
CA ARG A 355 18.39 -25.92 -32.72
C ARG A 355 18.92 -25.93 -31.27
N GLN A 356 19.07 -24.75 -30.67
CA GLN A 356 18.96 -24.56 -29.22
C GLN A 356 17.55 -24.08 -28.88
N PRO A 357 16.82 -24.69 -27.93
CA PRO A 357 15.57 -24.13 -27.43
C PRO A 357 15.85 -23.13 -26.31
N SER A 358 15.45 -21.87 -26.52
CA SER A 358 15.38 -20.85 -25.46
C SER A 358 13.93 -20.66 -25.03
N ALA A 359 13.50 -21.41 -24.01
CA ALA A 359 12.23 -21.19 -23.34
C ALA A 359 12.43 -20.23 -22.16
N ALA A 360 11.95 -19.00 -22.31
CA ALA A 360 11.82 -18.04 -21.24
C ALA A 360 10.55 -18.32 -20.42
N VAL A 361 10.71 -18.84 -19.20
CA VAL A 361 9.62 -18.98 -18.22
C VAL A 361 9.45 -17.66 -17.45
N PRO A 362 8.22 -17.09 -17.36
CA PRO A 362 7.94 -15.92 -16.55
C PRO A 362 7.85 -16.26 -15.06
N ASN A 363 8.50 -15.42 -14.25
CA ASN A 363 8.53 -15.50 -12.80
C ASN A 363 7.14 -15.32 -12.17
N GLY A 364 6.82 -16.20 -11.21
CA GLY A 364 6.22 -15.75 -9.97
C GLY A 364 4.91 -16.39 -9.52
N LYS A 365 4.88 -17.71 -9.26
CA LYS A 365 4.01 -18.31 -8.23
C LYS A 365 4.77 -19.48 -7.57
N SER A 366 4.77 -19.52 -6.23
CA SER A 366 5.50 -20.50 -5.43
C SER A 366 4.90 -21.90 -5.57
N LYS A 367 5.77 -22.89 -5.80
CA LYS A 367 5.48 -24.35 -5.91
C LYS A 367 4.53 -24.90 -4.82
N ALA A 368 4.50 -24.29 -3.64
CA ALA A 368 3.61 -24.68 -2.54
C ALA A 368 2.11 -24.49 -2.84
N ASN A 369 1.73 -23.49 -3.65
CA ASN A 369 0.32 -23.29 -4.02
C ASN A 369 -0.13 -24.25 -5.14
N LEU A 370 0.82 -24.81 -5.90
CA LEU A 370 0.52 -25.74 -6.99
C LEU A 370 0.28 -27.16 -6.45
N LEU A 371 0.97 -27.55 -5.36
CA LEU A 371 0.73 -28.81 -4.66
C LEU A 371 -0.54 -28.79 -3.79
N LEU A 372 -0.89 -27.64 -3.20
CA LEU A 372 -2.12 -27.50 -2.42
C LEU A 372 -3.40 -27.47 -3.29
N ALA A 373 -3.27 -27.05 -4.56
CA ALA A 373 -4.35 -27.10 -5.54
C ALA A 373 -4.58 -28.53 -6.06
N ALA A 374 -3.50 -29.30 -6.28
CA ALA A 374 -3.58 -30.70 -6.70
C ALA A 374 -4.13 -31.63 -5.59
N ALA A 375 -3.87 -31.32 -4.31
CA ALA A 375 -4.44 -32.08 -3.19
C ALA A 375 -5.94 -31.82 -2.96
N LYS A 376 -6.46 -30.65 -3.38
CA LYS A 376 -7.89 -30.32 -3.27
C LYS A 376 -8.75 -30.92 -4.39
N SER A 377 -8.16 -31.19 -5.56
CA SER A 377 -8.87 -31.83 -6.67
C SER A 377 -8.98 -33.36 -6.54
N ALA A 378 -8.32 -33.98 -5.55
CA ALA A 378 -8.32 -35.43 -5.35
C ALA A 378 -9.31 -35.94 -4.28
N ILE A 379 -10.06 -35.05 -3.61
CA ILE A 379 -10.98 -35.42 -2.49
C ILE A 379 -12.45 -35.16 -2.84
N SER A 380 -12.77 -34.65 -4.02
CA SER A 380 -14.15 -34.38 -4.47
C SER A 380 -14.58 -35.34 -5.59
N SER A 381 -14.59 -36.64 -5.31
CA SER A 381 -15.30 -37.62 -6.14
C SER A 381 -15.71 -38.80 -5.27
N ASN A 382 -16.88 -38.69 -4.63
CA ASN A 382 -17.78 -39.79 -4.28
C ASN A 382 -19.07 -39.17 -3.74
N GLY A 383 -19.97 -38.81 -4.65
CA GLY A 383 -21.35 -38.43 -4.34
C GLY A 383 -22.28 -39.54 -4.78
N VAL A 384 -22.74 -40.33 -3.81
CA VAL A 384 -23.91 -41.22 -3.92
C VAL A 384 -25.15 -40.33 -4.03
N LYS A 385 -26.02 -40.62 -4.99
CA LYS A 385 -27.33 -39.99 -5.14
C LYS A 385 -28.33 -40.69 -4.22
N GLU A 386 -28.98 -39.95 -3.34
CA GLU A 386 -30.28 -40.32 -2.77
C GLU A 386 -31.26 -39.17 -2.97
N GLU A 387 -32.38 -39.48 -3.62
CA GLU A 387 -33.52 -38.61 -3.83
C GLU A 387 -34.38 -38.61 -2.57
N ILE A 388 -34.68 -37.42 -2.03
CA ILE A 388 -35.78 -37.24 -1.09
C ILE A 388 -36.66 -36.12 -1.65
N ALA A 389 -37.81 -36.53 -2.20
CA ALA A 389 -38.91 -35.64 -2.49
C ALA A 389 -39.49 -35.12 -1.16
N SER A 390 -39.51 -33.80 -0.98
CA SER A 390 -40.35 -33.18 0.05
C SER A 390 -41.21 -32.09 -0.57
N THR A 391 -42.51 -32.37 -0.55
CA THR A 391 -43.62 -31.48 -0.89
C THR A 391 -43.75 -30.40 0.18
N PHE A 392 -43.57 -29.14 -0.21
CA PHE A 392 -43.75 -27.99 0.68
C PHE A 392 -45.24 -27.60 0.72
N VAL A 393 -45.96 -28.12 1.72
CA VAL A 393 -47.31 -27.68 2.09
C VAL A 393 -47.17 -26.49 3.06
N ILE A 394 -47.71 -25.34 2.69
CA ILE A 394 -47.77 -24.16 3.57
C ILE A 394 -48.97 -24.34 4.51
N ASP A 395 -48.67 -24.67 5.77
CA ASP A 395 -49.63 -24.71 6.86
C ASP A 395 -49.94 -23.29 7.35
N THR A 396 -51.14 -22.79 7.03
CA THR A 396 -51.66 -21.48 7.51
C THR A 396 -52.56 -21.67 8.72
N THR A 397 -52.08 -22.33 9.77
CA THR A 397 -52.78 -22.40 11.07
C THR A 397 -51.96 -21.74 12.16
N GLY A 398 -52.06 -20.42 12.29
CA GLY A 398 -51.33 -19.74 13.35
C GLY A 398 -51.40 -18.23 13.38
N ASP A 399 -52.54 -17.60 13.07
CA ASP A 399 -52.78 -16.25 13.58
C ASP A 399 -54.27 -15.94 13.72
N SER A 400 -54.77 -16.02 14.95
CA SER A 400 -56.18 -15.85 15.29
C SER A 400 -56.62 -14.38 15.44
N ASN A 401 -55.74 -13.40 15.19
CA ASN A 401 -56.04 -11.97 15.36
C ASN A 401 -56.21 -11.16 14.06
N LEU A 402 -56.30 -11.79 12.89
CA LEU A 402 -56.45 -11.10 11.59
C LEU A 402 -57.89 -11.03 11.04
N LYS A 403 -58.92 -11.40 11.83
CA LYS A 403 -60.29 -11.58 11.31
C LYS A 403 -61.16 -10.32 11.15
N ASN A 404 -60.70 -9.11 11.50
CA ASN A 404 -61.58 -7.93 11.53
C ASN A 404 -61.17 -6.76 10.60
N ALA A 405 -60.71 -7.04 9.39
CA ALA A 405 -60.60 -6.01 8.34
C ALA A 405 -61.25 -6.49 7.04
N ARG A 406 -62.58 -6.46 7.01
CA ARG A 406 -63.38 -6.64 5.80
C ARG A 406 -63.30 -5.34 4.99
N ALA A 407 -62.24 -5.17 4.21
CA ALA A 407 -62.14 -4.14 3.18
C ALA A 407 -62.33 -4.81 1.81
N THR A 408 -63.37 -4.39 1.12
CA THR A 408 -63.68 -4.71 -0.27
C THR A 408 -62.54 -4.25 -1.17
N THR A 409 -61.69 -5.16 -1.60
CA THR A 409 -60.79 -4.95 -2.73
C THR A 409 -61.10 -6.03 -3.76
N GLU A 410 -61.70 -5.61 -4.86
CA GLU A 410 -61.73 -6.38 -6.09
C GLU A 410 -60.30 -6.84 -6.42
N PRO A 411 -60.10 -8.09 -6.89
CA PRO A 411 -58.79 -8.53 -7.34
C PRO A 411 -58.46 -7.81 -8.65
N LEU A 412 -57.84 -6.64 -8.55
CA LEU A 412 -57.01 -6.10 -9.63
C LEU A 412 -55.87 -7.10 -9.82
N GLY A 413 -56.08 -8.05 -10.73
CA GLY A 413 -55.07 -8.97 -11.21
C GLY A 413 -53.91 -8.16 -11.77
N PHE A 414 -52.90 -7.93 -10.96
CA PHE A 414 -51.60 -7.45 -11.40
C PHE A 414 -50.93 -8.63 -12.12
N ALA A 415 -51.36 -8.89 -13.36
CA ALA A 415 -50.68 -9.80 -14.26
C ALA A 415 -49.34 -9.15 -14.62
N VAL A 416 -48.30 -9.55 -13.89
CA VAL A 416 -46.92 -9.25 -14.28
C VAL A 416 -46.64 -10.07 -15.52
N ASP A 417 -46.66 -9.43 -16.67
CA ASP A 417 -46.25 -10.02 -17.93
C ASP A 417 -44.76 -10.43 -17.82
N THR A 418 -44.52 -11.72 -17.59
CA THR A 418 -43.18 -12.30 -17.51
C THR A 418 -42.63 -12.68 -18.88
N SER A 419 -43.36 -12.41 -19.97
CA SER A 419 -42.85 -12.51 -21.34
C SER A 419 -42.11 -11.24 -21.79
N GLY A 420 -41.48 -10.56 -20.82
CA GLY A 420 -40.67 -9.37 -21.04
C GLY A 420 -39.45 -9.69 -21.92
N ASP A 421 -39.44 -9.06 -23.09
CA ASP A 421 -38.33 -8.91 -24.04
C ASP A 421 -36.95 -9.19 -23.41
N ALA A 422 -36.33 -10.32 -23.76
CA ALA A 422 -35.02 -10.73 -23.23
C ALA A 422 -33.90 -9.69 -23.52
N GLU A 423 -34.14 -8.80 -24.49
CA GLU A 423 -33.27 -7.67 -24.83
C GLU A 423 -33.35 -6.49 -23.85
N ILE A 424 -34.39 -6.36 -23.02
CA ILE A 424 -34.50 -5.24 -22.06
C ILE A 424 -33.38 -5.29 -21.02
N LEU A 425 -32.90 -6.47 -20.67
CA LEU A 425 -31.78 -6.66 -19.73
C LEU A 425 -30.41 -6.41 -20.38
N THR A 426 -30.31 -6.46 -21.72
CA THR A 426 -29.07 -6.21 -22.48
C THR A 426 -28.97 -4.81 -23.07
N ARG A 427 -30.08 -4.05 -23.13
CA ARG A 427 -30.07 -2.65 -23.56
C ARG A 427 -29.18 -1.82 -22.64
N GLU A 428 -28.14 -1.22 -23.22
CA GLU A 428 -27.26 -0.29 -22.52
C GLU A 428 -28.12 0.83 -21.93
N LYS A 429 -28.19 0.90 -20.59
CA LYS A 429 -28.93 1.96 -19.90
C LYS A 429 -28.43 3.31 -20.43
N PRO A 430 -29.32 4.20 -20.91
CA PRO A 430 -28.90 5.46 -21.50
C PRO A 430 -28.11 6.25 -20.45
N ALA A 431 -26.83 6.50 -20.75
CA ALA A 431 -25.96 7.22 -19.84
C ALA A 431 -26.45 8.67 -19.73
N LEU A 432 -26.83 9.08 -18.52
CA LEU A 432 -27.24 10.45 -18.23
C LEU A 432 -26.10 11.42 -18.62
N LYS A 433 -26.34 12.29 -19.59
CA LYS A 433 -25.40 13.37 -19.97
C LYS A 433 -25.63 14.57 -19.06
N TRP A 434 -24.57 15.02 -18.38
CA TRP A 434 -24.68 16.13 -17.43
C TRP A 434 -24.63 17.50 -18.12
N ASN A 435 -25.61 18.34 -17.83
CA ASN A 435 -25.63 19.76 -18.20
C ASN A 435 -25.40 20.64 -16.95
N PRO A 436 -24.65 21.76 -17.05
CA PRO A 436 -24.36 22.64 -15.91
C PRO A 436 -25.63 23.19 -15.23
N ASP A 437 -26.70 23.38 -15.99
CA ASP A 437 -27.98 23.91 -15.51
C ASP A 437 -28.75 22.90 -14.64
N MET A 438 -28.43 21.60 -14.74
CA MET A 438 -29.02 20.56 -13.88
C MET A 438 -28.67 20.72 -12.40
N LEU A 439 -27.63 21.50 -12.07
CA LEU A 439 -27.29 21.78 -10.69
C LEU A 439 -28.32 22.69 -10.01
N GLY A 440 -28.84 23.69 -10.73
CA GLY A 440 -29.73 24.71 -10.18
C GLY A 440 -29.27 25.21 -8.80
N ASP A 441 -30.20 25.27 -7.85
CA ASP A 441 -29.95 25.62 -6.45
C ASP A 441 -29.57 24.41 -5.56
N ARG A 442 -29.56 23.19 -6.11
CA ARG A 442 -29.31 21.95 -5.36
C ARG A 442 -27.84 21.84 -4.97
N LYS A 443 -27.56 21.38 -3.75
CA LYS A 443 -26.18 21.11 -3.33
C LYS A 443 -25.68 19.84 -4.02
N VAL A 444 -24.39 19.77 -4.31
CA VAL A 444 -23.75 18.58 -4.93
C VAL A 444 -23.98 17.28 -4.12
N LYS A 445 -24.24 17.39 -2.81
CA LYS A 445 -24.53 16.24 -1.94
C LYS A 445 -25.94 15.67 -2.14
N GLU A 446 -26.87 16.48 -2.62
CA GLU A 446 -28.28 16.14 -2.86
C GLU A 446 -28.48 15.49 -4.24
N LEU A 447 -27.46 15.54 -5.11
CA LEU A 447 -27.47 14.84 -6.39
C LEU A 447 -27.46 13.32 -6.23
N THR A 448 -28.19 12.64 -7.10
CA THR A 448 -28.19 11.17 -7.17
C THR A 448 -26.80 10.65 -7.53
N LYS A 449 -26.56 9.34 -7.34
CA LYS A 449 -25.27 8.72 -7.66
C LYS A 449 -24.96 8.85 -9.16
N GLU A 450 -25.97 8.72 -10.01
CA GLU A 450 -25.85 8.80 -11.47
C GLU A 450 -25.57 10.23 -11.93
N GLU A 451 -26.30 11.22 -11.40
CA GLU A 451 -26.03 12.65 -11.62
C GLU A 451 -24.61 13.06 -11.21
N ARG A 452 -24.14 12.58 -10.05
CA ARG A 452 -22.76 12.82 -9.61
C ARG A 452 -21.72 12.21 -10.54
N LYS A 453 -21.99 11.02 -11.08
CA LYS A 453 -21.09 10.34 -12.04
C LYS A 453 -21.06 11.11 -13.36
N ALA A 454 -22.21 11.46 -13.91
CA ALA A 454 -22.36 12.27 -15.12
C ALA A 454 -21.65 13.63 -14.99
N ARG A 455 -21.81 14.31 -13.84
CA ARG A 455 -21.11 15.56 -13.55
C ARG A 455 -19.59 15.40 -13.52
N LEU A 456 -19.10 14.30 -12.94
CA LEU A 456 -17.66 14.01 -12.90
C LEU A 456 -17.10 13.75 -14.29
N GLU A 457 -17.84 13.06 -15.15
CA GLU A 457 -17.50 12.81 -16.55
C GLU A 457 -17.47 14.13 -17.36
N TYR A 458 -18.51 14.94 -17.27
CA TYR A 458 -18.52 16.29 -17.85
C TYR A 458 -17.33 17.15 -17.37
N MET A 459 -16.99 17.11 -16.07
CA MET A 459 -15.83 17.83 -15.53
C MET A 459 -14.48 17.23 -15.97
N ARG A 460 -14.43 15.97 -16.41
CA ARG A 460 -13.24 15.35 -17.03
C ARG A 460 -13.13 15.80 -18.48
N GLU A 461 -14.21 15.74 -19.26
CA GLU A 461 -14.27 16.20 -20.65
C GLU A 461 -13.89 17.68 -20.75
N LYS A 462 -14.47 18.54 -19.91
CA LYS A 462 -14.10 19.97 -19.85
C LYS A 462 -12.62 20.20 -19.51
N ARG A 463 -12.02 19.32 -18.71
CA ARG A 463 -10.57 19.36 -18.42
C ARG A 463 -9.75 18.90 -19.62
N MET A 464 -10.19 17.87 -20.34
CA MET A 464 -9.55 17.40 -21.57
C MET A 464 -9.58 18.49 -22.63
N ALA A 465 -10.74 19.09 -22.89
CA ALA A 465 -10.90 20.19 -23.84
C ALA A 465 -9.99 21.40 -23.51
N ARG A 466 -9.84 21.77 -22.23
CA ARG A 466 -8.89 22.81 -21.82
C ARG A 466 -7.43 22.42 -22.05
N HIS A 467 -7.09 21.15 -21.86
CA HIS A 467 -5.74 20.64 -22.09
C HIS A 467 -5.43 20.61 -23.59
N GLU A 468 -6.37 20.17 -24.42
CA GLU A 468 -6.30 20.18 -25.87
C GLU A 468 -6.21 21.61 -26.43
N ALA A 469 -7.05 22.53 -25.97
CA ALA A 469 -6.97 23.95 -26.34
C ALA A 469 -5.63 24.60 -25.95
N ALA A 470 -5.01 24.14 -24.85
CA ALA A 470 -3.69 24.58 -24.44
C ALA A 470 -2.54 23.88 -25.20
N GLY A 471 -2.83 23.04 -26.20
CA GLY A 471 -1.87 22.22 -26.93
C GLY A 471 -1.13 21.19 -26.07
N LYS A 472 -1.65 20.89 -24.87
CA LYS A 472 -1.00 20.01 -23.89
C LYS A 472 -1.74 18.70 -23.84
N ILE A 473 -1.11 17.64 -24.37
CA ILE A 473 -1.63 16.29 -24.21
C ILE A 473 -1.70 15.96 -22.71
N PRO A 474 -2.86 15.53 -22.19
CA PRO A 474 -3.01 15.17 -20.79
C PRO A 474 -2.16 13.95 -20.47
N LEU A 475 -1.00 14.20 -19.86
CA LEU A 475 -0.04 13.16 -19.52
C LEU A 475 -0.63 12.16 -18.53
N SER A 476 -0.40 10.87 -18.81
CA SER A 476 -0.79 9.79 -17.91
C SER A 476 -0.13 9.96 -16.52
N LYS A 477 -0.67 9.32 -15.48
CA LYS A 477 -0.06 9.40 -14.13
C LYS A 477 1.41 8.94 -14.16
N LYS A 478 1.72 7.94 -14.98
CA LYS A 478 3.08 7.42 -15.19
C LYS A 478 3.97 8.44 -15.91
N GLU A 479 3.48 9.05 -16.98
CA GLU A 479 4.21 10.11 -17.71
C GLU A 479 4.44 11.35 -16.86
N ARG A 480 3.44 11.81 -16.10
CA ARG A 480 3.60 12.92 -15.15
C ARG A 480 4.67 12.61 -14.11
N HIS A 481 4.71 11.38 -13.61
CA HIS A 481 5.76 10.95 -12.69
C HIS A 481 7.14 10.98 -13.36
N LYS A 482 7.26 10.43 -14.58
CA LYS A 482 8.51 10.44 -15.36
C LYS A 482 8.99 11.87 -15.61
N ALA A 483 8.13 12.76 -16.11
CA ALA A 483 8.44 14.17 -16.33
C ALA A 483 8.86 14.90 -15.04
N ARG A 484 8.22 14.59 -13.90
CA ARG A 484 8.61 15.15 -12.60
C ARG A 484 9.98 14.68 -12.15
N VAL A 485 10.30 13.39 -12.32
CA VAL A 485 11.60 12.82 -12.01
C VAL A 485 12.67 13.41 -12.92
N GLU A 486 12.40 13.50 -14.23
CA GLU A 486 13.31 14.08 -15.22
C GLU A 486 13.59 15.56 -14.93
N LYS A 487 12.57 16.37 -14.64
CA LYS A 487 12.75 17.77 -14.24
C LYS A 487 13.62 17.92 -12.99
N LYS A 488 13.40 17.07 -11.99
CA LYS A 488 14.22 17.04 -10.77
C LYS A 488 15.65 16.60 -11.05
N GLN A 489 15.82 15.65 -11.98
CA GLN A 489 17.14 15.16 -12.40
C GLN A 489 17.90 16.23 -13.19
N LYS A 490 17.25 16.93 -14.11
CA LYS A 490 17.79 18.08 -14.85
C LYS A 490 18.24 19.19 -13.91
N GLN A 491 17.40 19.58 -12.93
CA GLN A 491 17.77 20.56 -11.91
C GLN A 491 18.98 20.11 -11.08
N ARG A 492 19.01 18.84 -10.66
CA ARG A 492 20.17 18.29 -9.94
C ARG A 492 21.43 18.33 -10.78
N ASN A 493 21.36 17.93 -12.05
CA ASN A 493 22.50 17.91 -12.95
C ASN A 493 23.03 19.32 -13.21
N ARG A 494 22.14 20.31 -13.36
CA ARG A 494 22.51 21.73 -13.46
C ARG A 494 23.28 22.21 -12.23
N LEU A 495 22.76 21.96 -11.02
CA LEU A 495 23.45 22.32 -9.78
C LEU A 495 24.79 21.59 -9.61
N VAL A 496 24.87 20.32 -10.02
CA VAL A 496 26.15 19.59 -10.02
C VAL A 496 27.12 20.25 -10.97
N ALA A 497 26.70 20.63 -12.18
CA ALA A 497 27.56 21.35 -13.12
C ALA A 497 28.05 22.67 -12.53
N GLU A 498 27.15 23.49 -11.95
CA GLU A 498 27.49 24.77 -11.29
C GLU A 498 28.50 24.59 -10.13
N ILE A 499 28.35 23.53 -9.32
CA ILE A 499 29.29 23.23 -8.22
C ILE A 499 30.65 22.76 -8.77
N MET A 500 30.66 22.02 -9.87
CA MET A 500 31.89 21.54 -10.49
C MET A 500 32.64 22.68 -11.20
N THR A 501 31.94 23.57 -11.90
CA THR A 501 32.54 24.76 -12.50
C THR A 501 33.11 25.70 -11.44
N ALA A 502 32.42 25.86 -10.30
CA ALA A 502 32.93 26.66 -9.18
C ALA A 502 34.22 26.10 -8.55
N LYS A 503 34.53 24.81 -8.76
CA LYS A 503 35.77 24.18 -8.31
C LYS A 503 36.92 24.28 -9.32
N GLY A 504 36.69 24.87 -10.49
CA GLY A 504 37.72 25.10 -11.51
C GLY A 504 38.30 23.84 -12.16
N LYS A 505 37.69 22.66 -11.97
CA LYS A 505 38.20 21.41 -12.55
C LYS A 505 37.47 21.08 -13.87
N PRO A 506 38.20 20.77 -14.96
CA PRO A 506 37.60 20.28 -16.18
C PRO A 506 36.92 18.93 -15.91
N LYS A 507 35.87 18.62 -16.68
CA LYS A 507 34.99 17.46 -16.44
C LYS A 507 35.71 16.10 -16.49
N GLU A 508 36.84 16.05 -17.17
CA GLU A 508 37.62 14.84 -17.47
C GLU A 508 38.49 14.41 -16.28
N ASP A 509 38.91 15.36 -15.44
CA ASP A 509 39.80 15.12 -14.28
C ASP A 509 39.05 14.89 -12.96
N VAL A 510 37.72 14.77 -13.03
CA VAL A 510 36.89 14.69 -11.84
C VAL A 510 36.85 13.27 -11.30
N SER A 511 37.42 13.06 -10.12
CA SER A 511 37.34 11.77 -9.45
C SER A 511 35.87 11.39 -9.16
N LYS A 512 35.56 10.09 -9.16
CA LYS A 512 34.22 9.58 -8.85
C LYS A 512 33.72 10.08 -7.48
N GLU A 513 34.64 10.28 -6.53
CA GLU A 513 34.34 10.76 -5.18
C GLU A 513 33.97 12.25 -5.18
N GLU A 514 34.68 13.08 -5.95
CA GLU A 514 34.36 14.50 -6.11
C GLU A 514 33.00 14.70 -6.78
N LEU A 515 32.70 13.89 -7.81
CA LEU A 515 31.41 13.91 -8.48
C LEU A 515 30.28 13.48 -7.53
N GLU A 516 30.52 12.49 -6.66
CA GLU A 516 29.56 12.12 -5.62
C GLU A 516 29.38 13.22 -4.56
N ALA A 517 30.47 13.89 -4.15
CA ALA A 517 30.43 15.02 -3.25
C ALA A 517 29.60 16.19 -3.84
N ALA A 518 29.80 16.51 -5.11
CA ALA A 518 29.00 17.51 -5.83
C ALA A 518 27.51 17.10 -5.92
N ARG A 519 27.20 15.83 -6.18
CA ARG A 519 25.81 15.31 -6.13
C ARG A 519 25.18 15.46 -4.75
N ARG A 520 25.94 15.23 -3.67
CA ARG A 520 25.47 15.42 -2.29
C ARG A 520 25.23 16.91 -1.99
N ALA A 521 26.14 17.79 -2.39
CA ALA A 521 26.02 19.24 -2.25
C ALA A 521 24.80 19.79 -3.02
N ALA A 522 24.63 19.43 -4.30
CA ALA A 522 23.45 19.79 -5.09
C ALA A 522 22.13 19.35 -4.44
N LYS A 523 22.12 18.20 -3.76
CA LYS A 523 20.94 17.72 -3.02
C LYS A 523 20.66 18.55 -1.76
N ARG A 524 21.68 19.12 -1.11
CA ARG A 524 21.52 20.06 0.02
C ARG A 524 20.92 21.37 -0.47
N VAL A 525 21.47 21.95 -1.53
CA VAL A 525 20.95 23.18 -2.17
C VAL A 525 19.46 23.02 -2.57
N MET A 526 19.10 21.92 -3.24
CA MET A 526 17.69 21.64 -3.56
C MET A 526 16.77 21.51 -2.33
N ARG A 527 17.30 21.10 -1.17
CA ARG A 527 16.51 21.02 0.08
C ARG A 527 16.36 22.40 0.70
N GLU A 528 17.38 23.22 0.67
CA GLU A 528 17.35 24.61 1.14
C GLU A 528 16.41 25.46 0.29
N GLU A 529 16.50 25.40 -1.04
CA GLU A 529 15.53 26.06 -1.93
C GLU A 529 14.08 25.66 -1.60
N LYS A 530 13.86 24.37 -1.27
CA LYS A 530 12.53 23.88 -0.85
C LYS A 530 12.11 24.42 0.50
N ARG A 531 13.03 24.58 1.45
CA ARG A 531 12.76 25.22 2.74
C ARG A 531 12.39 26.68 2.53
N VAL A 532 13.21 27.44 1.83
CA VAL A 532 12.95 28.85 1.47
C VAL A 532 11.60 29.01 0.76
N LYS A 533 11.26 28.14 -0.20
CA LYS A 533 9.94 28.16 -0.86
C LYS A 533 8.79 27.88 0.13
N ARG A 534 8.95 26.93 1.06
CA ARG A 534 7.93 26.67 2.09
C ARG A 534 7.81 27.85 3.04
N ASP A 535 8.92 28.44 3.45
CA ASP A 535 8.93 29.57 4.38
C ASP A 535 8.27 30.79 3.73
N LYS A 536 8.51 31.05 2.45
CA LYS A 536 7.76 32.06 1.66
C LYS A 536 6.26 31.77 1.60
N VAL A 537 5.85 30.51 1.40
CA VAL A 537 4.42 30.13 1.40
C VAL A 537 3.80 30.27 2.79
N ILE A 538 4.51 29.89 3.85
CA ILE A 538 4.07 30.03 5.24
C ILE A 538 3.97 31.51 5.60
N HIS A 539 4.95 32.33 5.20
CA HIS A 539 4.93 33.77 5.43
C HIS A 539 3.78 34.43 4.67
N ARG A 540 3.51 34.05 3.42
CA ARG A 540 2.32 34.50 2.67
C ARG A 540 1.01 34.06 3.31
N LYS A 541 0.94 32.86 3.90
CA LYS A 541 -0.23 32.42 4.67
C LYS A 541 -0.38 33.18 5.99
N LYS A 542 0.71 33.54 6.65
CA LYS A 542 0.68 34.34 7.89
C LYS A 542 0.30 35.80 7.62
N LEU A 543 0.80 36.39 6.52
CA LEU A 543 0.51 37.77 6.14
C LEU A 543 -0.83 37.93 5.39
N GLY A 544 -1.26 36.93 4.62
CA GLY A 544 -2.49 36.99 3.80
C GLY A 544 -3.65 36.11 4.28
N GLY A 545 -3.44 35.26 5.29
CA GLY A 545 -4.47 34.36 5.83
C GLY A 545 -5.36 34.98 6.91
N GLY A 546 -5.02 36.18 7.41
CA GLY A 546 -5.85 36.92 8.36
C GLY A 546 -7.10 37.55 7.73
N LEU A 547 -7.04 37.96 6.45
CA LEU A 547 -8.15 38.70 5.83
C LEU A 547 -9.17 37.80 5.09
N ARG A 548 -8.74 36.70 4.44
CA ARG A 548 -9.66 35.85 3.65
C ARG A 548 -10.43 34.82 4.47
N GLY A 549 -10.02 34.53 5.70
CA GLY A 549 -10.76 33.62 6.60
C GLY A 549 -11.94 34.27 7.31
N GLN A 550 -12.00 35.62 7.33
CA GLN A 550 -13.00 36.36 8.10
C GLN A 550 -14.14 36.94 7.24
N PHE A 551 -13.98 37.01 5.92
CA PHE A 551 -14.98 37.53 4.98
C PHE A 551 -15.62 36.47 4.05
N GLY A 552 -15.21 35.20 4.13
CA GLY A 552 -15.70 34.14 3.23
C GLY A 552 -17.07 33.54 3.58
N GLY A 553 -17.80 34.08 4.55
CA GLY A 553 -19.05 33.51 5.06
C GLY A 553 -20.34 34.26 4.75
N SER A 554 -20.30 35.44 4.10
CA SER A 554 -21.52 36.26 3.96
C SER A 554 -21.52 37.20 2.76
N ILE A 555 -21.07 36.74 1.59
CA ILE A 555 -21.44 37.40 0.34
C ILE A 555 -22.34 36.44 -0.41
N SER A 556 -23.58 36.32 0.07
CA SER A 556 -24.72 36.08 -0.81
C SER A 556 -24.98 37.41 -1.53
N MET A 557 -24.48 37.53 -2.75
CA MET A 557 -25.16 38.31 -3.77
C MET A 557 -26.15 37.29 -4.36
N GLY A 558 -27.46 37.52 -4.30
CA GLY A 558 -28.11 38.66 -4.92
C GLY A 558 -28.59 38.17 -6.27
#